data_AF-F4H0Z8-F1
#
_entry.id   AF-F4H0Z8-F1
#
_cell.length_a   1.000
_cell.length_b   1.000
_cell.length_c   1.000
_cell.angle_alpha   90.00
_cell.angle_beta   90.00
_cell.angle_gamma   90.00
#
_symmetry.space_group_name_H-M   'P 1'
#
loop_
_entity.id
_entity.type
_entity.pdbx_description
1 polymer ?
#
loop_
_entity_poly.entity_id
_entity_poly.type
_entity_poly.pdbx_seq_one_letter_code
_entity_poly.pdbx_strand_id
1 'polypeptide(L)'
;MTTTPTTDLPADPDSGSRADQAPLDTDHAQRELLRLATAGSVDDGKSTLIGRLLYDTKSVLADQLSAVERATAARGGSEVGAVDLALLTDGLRAEREQGITIDVAYRYFSTARRAFVLADTPGHVQYTRNMVTGASTAELAIVLVDARKGVLEQTRRHATITALLGVPHVVLAVNKMDLVDFDETVFRTIADDFARYADAIGLPDVQAVPLSALAGDNVVDRSGRTPWYDGPTLLEHLEQVPVGRDARAESFRFPVQVVIRPRTAEHPDYRGYAGRVASGVVRVGDQVTVLPSGKTSTVTGIDTFDGPLAEAHAPQSVTLRLADDVDVARGDVLVPTGEQVTVGADLEGTVCWLAERRSVLGARVLVRIGTRTVRALLREVNARLDVDTQTVEVWEGVDTLHTVDATDTSSDTPPRALTLNAIGRVRLRLAEPVALDDYATHRSTGGFLVVDPADGTTLAAGMVGPTLLDRLTPTPPPSAADDDWLAGAGI
;
A
#
# COMPACT_ATOMS: atom_id res chain seq x y z
N MET A 1 -59.71 -34.96 13.98
CA MET A 1 -58.34 -34.97 14.55
C MET A 1 -57.52 -34.03 13.68
N THR A 2 -57.05 -32.85 14.08
CA THR A 2 -56.95 -32.21 15.40
C THR A 2 -56.82 -30.70 15.12
N THR A 3 -57.43 -29.91 15.98
CA THR A 3 -57.57 -28.45 15.98
C THR A 3 -56.29 -27.69 16.30
N THR A 4 -56.16 -26.46 15.79
CA THR A 4 -55.49 -25.37 16.51
C THR A 4 -56.27 -24.06 16.28
N PRO A 5 -56.69 -23.34 17.34
CA PRO A 5 -57.53 -22.16 17.23
C PRO A 5 -56.72 -20.85 17.21
N THR A 6 -57.35 -19.83 16.64
CA THR A 6 -57.04 -18.41 16.67
C THR A 6 -57.10 -17.86 18.10
N THR A 7 -56.25 -16.89 18.45
CA THR A 7 -56.48 -16.00 19.59
C THR A 7 -55.99 -14.60 19.21
N ASP A 8 -56.95 -13.68 19.16
CA ASP A 8 -56.78 -12.24 19.03
C ASP A 8 -56.01 -11.66 20.23
N LEU A 9 -55.15 -10.66 19.96
CA LEU A 9 -54.63 -9.75 20.97
C LEU A 9 -55.24 -8.35 20.76
N PRO A 10 -55.59 -7.64 21.84
CA PRO A 10 -56.42 -6.44 21.78
C PRO A 10 -55.64 -5.20 21.35
N ALA A 11 -56.34 -4.29 20.68
CA ALA A 11 -55.89 -2.92 20.47
C ALA A 11 -56.04 -2.12 21.77
N ASP A 12 -55.06 -1.27 22.08
CA ASP A 12 -55.28 -0.12 22.95
C ASP A 12 -54.49 1.12 22.43
N PRO A 13 -54.99 2.33 22.69
CA PRO A 13 -54.75 3.54 21.93
C PRO A 13 -53.63 4.39 22.57
N ASP A 14 -52.89 5.13 21.76
CA ASP A 14 -52.80 6.58 21.94
C ASP A 14 -51.98 7.23 20.83
N SER A 15 -52.63 8.19 20.18
CA SER A 15 -52.00 9.22 19.38
C SER A 15 -51.26 10.20 20.29
N GLY A 16 -49.93 10.28 20.20
CA GLY A 16 -49.20 11.42 20.73
C GLY A 16 -47.77 11.17 21.17
N SER A 17 -46.81 11.39 20.27
CA SER A 17 -45.63 12.26 20.49
C SER A 17 -44.61 12.07 19.36
N ARG A 18 -44.55 13.08 18.48
CA ARG A 18 -43.32 13.41 17.76
C ARG A 18 -42.36 14.00 18.79
N ALA A 19 -41.32 13.28 19.17
CA ALA A 19 -40.09 13.85 19.74
C ALA A 19 -38.95 12.82 19.72
N ASP A 20 -37.80 13.26 19.19
CA ASP A 20 -36.45 12.71 19.34
C ASP A 20 -36.18 11.27 18.93
N GLN A 21 -36.10 11.05 17.62
CA GLN A 21 -34.97 10.27 17.09
C GLN A 21 -33.92 11.27 16.63
N ALA A 22 -32.84 11.41 17.42
CA ALA A 22 -31.66 12.15 17.03
C ALA A 22 -31.19 11.65 15.64
N PRO A 23 -30.78 12.54 14.72
CA PRO A 23 -30.27 12.11 13.43
C PRO A 23 -29.06 11.20 13.67
N LEU A 24 -29.08 9.98 13.12
CA LEU A 24 -27.87 9.19 12.99
C LEU A 24 -26.89 10.02 12.14
N ASP A 25 -25.77 10.43 12.74
CA ASP A 25 -24.73 11.29 12.16
C ASP A 25 -24.34 10.86 10.74
N THR A 26 -25.00 11.44 9.74
CA THR A 26 -24.60 11.36 8.31
C THR A 26 -23.31 12.11 8.02
N ASP A 27 -22.71 12.74 9.03
CA ASP A 27 -21.52 13.59 8.93
C ASP A 27 -20.20 12.80 8.74
N HIS A 28 -20.22 11.49 9.01
CA HIS A 28 -19.05 10.62 8.80
C HIS A 28 -18.78 10.32 7.31
N ALA A 29 -19.77 10.50 6.42
CA ALA A 29 -19.70 10.07 5.03
C ALA A 29 -18.87 11.00 4.11
N GLN A 30 -18.46 12.18 4.57
CA GLN A 30 -17.78 13.20 3.74
C GLN A 30 -16.34 13.53 4.16
N ARG A 31 -15.79 12.87 5.19
CA ARG A 31 -14.41 13.12 5.61
C ARG A 31 -13.42 12.44 4.66
N GLU A 32 -12.44 13.20 4.19
CA GLU A 32 -11.33 12.68 3.40
C GLU A 32 -10.58 11.59 4.22
N LEU A 33 -10.15 10.50 3.57
CA LEU A 33 -9.58 9.34 4.23
C LEU A 33 -8.08 9.24 3.92
N LEU A 34 -7.21 9.40 4.92
CA LEU A 34 -5.78 9.14 4.77
C LEU A 34 -5.42 7.73 5.19
N ARG A 35 -4.73 6.99 4.31
CA ARG A 35 -4.05 5.75 4.71
C ARG A 35 -2.60 6.03 5.04
N LEU A 36 -2.18 5.67 6.25
CA LEU A 36 -0.80 5.86 6.69
C LEU A 36 -0.19 4.58 7.27
N ALA A 37 1.12 4.43 7.13
CA ALA A 37 1.89 3.33 7.70
C ALA A 37 2.97 3.86 8.65
N THR A 38 3.19 3.20 9.78
CA THR A 38 4.30 3.51 10.70
C THR A 38 5.47 2.58 10.46
N ALA A 39 6.68 3.13 10.44
CA ALA A 39 7.93 2.40 10.31
C ALA A 39 8.98 2.98 11.27
N GLY A 40 9.99 2.19 11.64
CA GLY A 40 10.96 2.56 12.67
C GLY A 40 11.53 1.33 13.39
N SER A 41 12.68 1.49 14.02
CA SER A 41 13.39 0.43 14.75
C SER A 41 12.58 -0.10 15.93
N VAL A 42 12.98 -1.26 16.44
CA VAL A 42 12.62 -1.69 17.79
C VAL A 42 13.04 -0.60 18.78
N ASP A 43 12.16 -0.30 19.74
CA ASP A 43 12.30 0.75 20.75
C ASP A 43 12.18 2.20 20.28
N ASP A 44 11.93 2.52 19.00
CA ASP A 44 11.75 3.92 18.57
C ASP A 44 10.42 4.53 19.06
N GLY A 45 9.58 3.75 19.74
CA GLY A 45 8.34 4.21 20.37
C GLY A 45 7.13 4.27 19.43
N LYS A 46 7.08 3.41 18.40
CA LYS A 46 5.96 3.33 17.44
C LYS A 46 4.62 3.07 18.12
N SER A 47 4.52 1.98 18.86
CA SER A 47 3.33 1.60 19.63
C SER A 47 2.90 2.71 20.58
N THR A 48 3.85 3.34 21.26
CA THR A 48 3.60 4.49 22.15
C THR A 48 3.03 5.69 21.39
N LEU A 49 3.61 6.05 20.23
CA LEU A 49 3.13 7.16 19.41
C LEU A 49 1.71 6.91 18.90
N ILE A 50 1.44 5.69 18.43
CA ILE A 50 0.11 5.28 17.98
C ILE A 50 -0.89 5.35 19.14
N GLY A 51 -0.54 4.77 20.29
CA GLY A 51 -1.36 4.83 21.50
C GLY A 51 -1.65 6.28 21.92
N ARG A 52 -0.65 7.16 21.83
CA ARG A 52 -0.79 8.60 22.09
C ARG A 52 -1.75 9.29 21.13
N LEU A 53 -1.61 9.06 19.83
CA LEU A 53 -2.54 9.59 18.82
C LEU A 53 -3.98 9.12 19.09
N LEU A 54 -4.18 7.84 19.41
CA LEU A 54 -5.51 7.30 19.70
C LEU A 54 -6.10 7.88 20.99
N TYR A 55 -5.27 8.08 22.01
CA TYR A 55 -5.66 8.65 23.30
C TYR A 55 -6.04 10.13 23.17
N ASP A 56 -5.16 10.95 22.61
CA ASP A 56 -5.36 12.41 22.51
C ASP A 56 -6.48 12.79 21.54
N THR A 57 -6.70 11.99 20.49
CA THR A 57 -7.84 12.20 19.56
C THR A 57 -9.17 11.72 20.14
N LYS A 58 -9.19 11.18 21.38
CA LYS A 58 -10.37 10.60 22.04
C LYS A 58 -11.03 9.48 21.24
N SER A 59 -10.24 8.77 20.44
CA SER A 59 -10.71 7.66 19.60
C SER A 59 -10.85 6.35 20.39
N VAL A 60 -10.36 6.32 21.63
CA VAL A 60 -10.49 5.18 22.56
C VAL A 60 -11.69 5.39 23.48
N LEU A 61 -12.60 4.42 23.53
CA LEU A 61 -13.72 4.42 24.46
C LEU A 61 -13.23 4.37 25.92
N ALA A 62 -13.89 5.12 26.81
CA ALA A 62 -13.47 5.28 28.21
C ALA A 62 -13.22 3.95 28.96
N ASP A 63 -13.98 2.90 28.62
CA ASP A 63 -13.84 1.58 29.23
C ASP A 63 -12.54 0.86 28.85
N GLN A 64 -12.05 1.07 27.62
CA GLN A 64 -10.76 0.52 27.17
C GLN A 64 -9.60 1.23 27.84
N LEU A 65 -9.70 2.55 28.01
CA LEU A 65 -8.72 3.33 28.75
C LEU A 65 -8.63 2.86 30.22
N SER A 66 -9.79 2.66 30.87
CA SER A 66 -9.87 2.14 32.23
C SER A 66 -9.31 0.72 32.37
N ALA A 67 -9.33 -0.08 31.31
CA ALA A 67 -8.70 -1.41 31.29
C ALA A 67 -7.18 -1.32 31.16
N VAL A 68 -6.68 -0.37 30.35
CA VAL A 68 -5.25 -0.11 30.19
C VAL A 68 -4.64 0.46 31.48
N GLU A 69 -5.28 1.43 32.11
CA GLU A 69 -4.85 1.99 33.41
C GLU A 69 -4.68 0.90 34.47
N ARG A 70 -5.64 -0.03 34.56
CA ARG A 70 -5.57 -1.19 35.46
C ARG A 70 -4.42 -2.13 35.11
N ALA A 71 -4.17 -2.36 33.82
CA ALA A 71 -3.07 -3.22 33.37
C ALA A 71 -1.69 -2.58 33.61
N THR A 72 -1.54 -1.27 33.40
CA THR A 72 -0.34 -0.50 33.73
C THR A 72 -0.03 -0.57 35.22
N ALA A 73 -1.05 -0.39 36.07
CA ALA A 73 -0.91 -0.50 37.52
C ALA A 73 -0.49 -1.93 37.96
N ALA A 74 -1.03 -2.97 37.32
CA ALA A 74 -0.69 -4.36 37.62
C ALA A 74 0.75 -4.74 37.21
N ARG A 75 1.35 -4.03 36.25
CA ARG A 75 2.74 -4.24 35.80
C ARG A 75 3.78 -3.44 36.61
N GLY A 76 3.36 -2.71 37.64
CA GLY A 76 4.27 -1.95 38.50
C GLY A 76 4.73 -0.61 37.93
N GLY A 77 4.03 -0.05 36.94
CA GLY A 77 4.25 1.32 36.49
C GLY A 77 4.03 2.29 37.66
N SER A 78 5.12 2.82 38.20
CA SER A 78 5.19 3.44 39.53
C SER A 78 4.97 4.96 39.53
N GLU A 79 4.38 5.54 38.48
CA GLU A 79 4.01 6.95 38.48
C GLU A 79 2.48 7.11 38.40
N VAL A 80 1.94 7.88 39.36
CA VAL A 80 0.53 8.26 39.39
C VAL A 80 0.25 9.14 38.17
N GLY A 81 -0.33 8.56 37.12
CA GLY A 81 -0.75 9.27 35.90
C GLY A 81 -0.02 8.86 34.61
N ALA A 82 1.02 8.01 34.67
CA ALA A 82 1.71 7.52 33.48
C ALA A 82 1.04 6.24 32.95
N VAL A 83 0.02 6.40 32.12
CA VAL A 83 -0.65 5.28 31.43
C VAL A 83 0.29 4.71 30.36
N ASP A 84 0.51 3.39 30.36
CA ASP A 84 1.29 2.74 29.30
C ASP A 84 0.43 2.58 28.04
N LEU A 85 0.51 3.60 27.18
CA LEU A 85 -0.31 3.69 25.96
C LEU A 85 0.05 2.64 24.91
N ALA A 86 1.20 1.97 24.99
CA ALA A 86 1.53 0.86 24.09
C ALA A 86 0.57 -0.34 24.28
N LEU A 87 -0.05 -0.47 25.44
CA LEU A 87 -1.05 -1.51 25.71
C LEU A 87 -2.34 -1.36 24.88
N LEU A 88 -2.60 -0.17 24.33
CA LEU A 88 -3.73 0.06 23.42
C LEU A 88 -3.50 -0.56 22.03
N THR A 89 -2.24 -0.75 21.65
CA THR A 89 -1.86 -1.14 20.29
C THR A 89 -1.54 -2.63 20.15
N ASP A 90 -1.05 -3.27 21.21
CA ASP A 90 -0.62 -4.68 21.17
C ASP A 90 -1.82 -5.64 21.17
N GLY A 91 -2.10 -6.24 20.01
CA GLY A 91 -3.31 -7.04 19.79
C GLY A 91 -3.17 -8.53 20.12
N LEU A 92 -1.99 -9.13 19.88
CA LEU A 92 -1.77 -10.57 20.03
C LEU A 92 -1.10 -10.92 21.37
N ARG A 93 -1.46 -12.07 21.97
CA ARG A 93 -0.81 -12.56 23.21
C ARG A 93 0.70 -12.78 23.03
N ALA A 94 1.12 -13.23 21.85
CA ALA A 94 2.54 -13.40 21.50
C ALA A 94 3.30 -12.05 21.40
N GLU A 95 2.66 -11.00 20.85
CA GLU A 95 3.23 -9.64 20.83
C GLU A 95 3.42 -9.11 22.25
N ARG A 96 2.42 -9.32 23.13
CA ARG A 96 2.46 -8.87 24.54
C ARG A 96 3.49 -9.58 25.40
N GLU A 97 3.87 -10.81 25.05
CA GLU A 97 4.91 -11.59 25.73
C GLU A 97 6.32 -11.19 25.29
N GLN A 98 6.47 -10.69 24.06
CA GLN A 98 7.78 -10.32 23.48
C GLN A 98 8.02 -8.81 23.36
N GLY A 99 6.99 -7.97 23.53
CA GLY A 99 7.10 -6.51 23.42
C GLY A 99 7.37 -6.01 21.99
N ILE A 100 6.96 -6.76 20.96
CA ILE A 100 7.16 -6.41 19.54
C ILE A 100 5.87 -6.58 18.74
N THR A 101 5.66 -5.73 17.72
CA THR A 101 4.60 -5.91 16.70
C THR A 101 5.02 -7.04 15.74
N ILE A 102 4.15 -8.04 15.52
CA ILE A 102 4.45 -9.23 14.70
C ILE A 102 3.74 -9.18 13.35
N ASP A 103 2.48 -8.73 13.30
CA ASP A 103 1.69 -8.61 12.07
C ASP A 103 1.19 -7.18 11.88
N VAL A 104 0.75 -6.82 10.67
CA VAL A 104 0.23 -5.48 10.39
C VAL A 104 -1.12 -5.30 11.09
N ALA A 105 -1.16 -4.46 12.12
CA ALA A 105 -2.40 -4.11 12.79
C ALA A 105 -3.02 -2.85 12.17
N TYR A 106 -4.27 -2.94 11.73
CA TYR A 106 -5.01 -1.77 11.23
C TYR A 106 -5.79 -1.10 12.38
N ARG A 107 -5.57 0.20 12.54
CA ARG A 107 -6.27 1.06 13.49
C ARG A 107 -7.00 2.17 12.75
N TYR A 108 -8.13 2.59 13.30
CA TYR A 108 -8.99 3.61 12.71
C TYR A 108 -9.19 4.70 13.74
N PHE A 109 -9.01 5.94 13.31
CA PHE A 109 -9.33 7.12 14.11
C PHE A 109 -9.78 8.25 13.20
N SER A 110 -10.40 9.28 13.79
CA SER A 110 -10.85 10.43 13.03
C SER A 110 -10.74 11.69 13.87
N THR A 111 -10.50 12.81 13.20
CA THR A 111 -10.68 14.14 13.78
C THR A 111 -11.97 14.76 13.24
N ALA A 112 -12.25 16.00 13.63
CA ALA A 112 -13.32 16.78 13.02
C ALA A 112 -13.11 16.99 11.51
N ARG A 113 -11.85 16.99 11.04
CA ARG A 113 -11.49 17.33 9.66
C ARG A 113 -11.33 16.11 8.76
N ARG A 114 -10.87 14.98 9.30
CA ARG A 114 -10.36 13.86 8.47
C ARG A 114 -10.49 12.50 9.15
N ALA A 115 -10.62 11.45 8.36
CA ALA A 115 -10.56 10.06 8.81
C ALA A 115 -9.20 9.43 8.47
N PHE A 116 -8.74 8.52 9.32
CA PHE A 116 -7.43 7.90 9.21
C PHE A 116 -7.51 6.38 9.31
N VAL A 117 -6.77 5.70 8.43
CA VAL A 117 -6.44 4.27 8.56
C VAL A 117 -4.95 4.16 8.79
N LEU A 118 -4.56 3.63 9.94
CA LEU A 118 -3.18 3.44 10.33
C LEU A 118 -2.82 1.95 10.26
N ALA A 119 -1.81 1.63 9.47
CA ALA A 119 -1.16 0.32 9.44
C ALA A 119 0.08 0.35 10.35
N ASP A 120 0.01 -0.34 11.49
CA ASP A 120 1.16 -0.53 12.37
C ASP A 120 2.07 -1.62 11.80
N THR A 121 3.22 -1.23 11.24
CA THR A 121 4.15 -2.20 10.64
C THR A 121 5.30 -2.56 11.61
N PRO A 122 5.61 -3.86 11.76
CA PRO A 122 6.73 -4.33 12.58
C PRO A 122 8.06 -3.67 12.24
N GLY A 123 8.91 -3.44 13.26
CA GLY A 123 10.20 -2.73 13.08
C GLY A 123 11.42 -3.61 12.85
N HIS A 124 11.27 -4.92 12.94
CA HIS A 124 12.40 -5.84 12.85
C HIS A 124 12.68 -6.23 11.39
N VAL A 125 13.96 -6.42 11.06
CA VAL A 125 14.47 -6.73 9.71
C VAL A 125 13.78 -7.95 9.06
N GLN A 126 13.39 -8.92 9.90
CA GLN A 126 12.67 -10.13 9.47
C GLN A 126 11.24 -9.88 8.95
N TYR A 127 10.72 -8.65 9.04
CA TYR A 127 9.33 -8.31 8.70
C TYR A 127 9.20 -7.30 7.56
N THR A 128 10.19 -7.23 6.65
CA THR A 128 10.11 -6.41 5.42
C THR A 128 8.82 -6.69 4.63
N ARG A 129 8.38 -7.95 4.55
CA ARG A 129 7.08 -8.34 3.99
C ARG A 129 5.89 -7.59 4.62
N ASN A 130 5.90 -7.41 5.94
CA ASN A 130 4.80 -6.78 6.66
C ASN A 130 4.79 -5.28 6.39
N MET A 131 5.97 -4.66 6.34
CA MET A 131 6.10 -3.28 5.87
C MET A 131 5.59 -3.15 4.43
N VAL A 132 5.96 -4.04 3.52
CA VAL A 132 5.46 -4.02 2.13
C VAL A 132 3.94 -4.14 2.08
N THR A 133 3.37 -5.01 2.89
CA THR A 133 1.91 -5.19 2.96
C THR A 133 1.23 -3.92 3.46
N GLY A 134 1.68 -3.34 4.58
CA GLY A 134 1.08 -2.12 5.16
C GLY A 134 1.30 -0.87 4.31
N ALA A 135 2.51 -0.67 3.79
CA ALA A 135 2.88 0.52 3.03
C ALA A 135 2.38 0.50 1.57
N SER A 136 2.06 -0.67 0.99
CA SER A 136 1.56 -0.76 -0.39
C SER A 136 0.28 0.04 -0.66
N THR A 137 -0.52 0.29 0.37
CA THR A 137 -1.77 1.06 0.30
C THR A 137 -1.67 2.42 0.98
N ALA A 138 -0.50 2.75 1.54
CA ALA A 138 -0.27 3.98 2.27
C ALA A 138 -0.03 5.16 1.32
N GLU A 139 -0.57 6.29 1.71
CA GLU A 139 -0.38 7.60 1.07
C GLU A 139 0.65 8.43 1.86
N LEU A 140 0.85 8.09 3.13
CA LEU A 140 1.87 8.67 3.98
C LEU A 140 2.57 7.60 4.82
N ALA A 141 3.88 7.70 4.97
CA ALA A 141 4.66 6.87 5.90
C ALA A 141 5.23 7.71 7.03
N ILE A 142 5.02 7.30 8.29
CA ILE A 142 5.69 7.89 9.45
C ILE A 142 6.91 7.04 9.78
N VAL A 143 8.11 7.59 9.56
CA VAL A 143 9.39 6.98 9.92
C VAL A 143 9.83 7.54 11.26
N LEU A 144 9.76 6.73 12.31
CA LEU A 144 10.19 7.10 13.66
C LEU A 144 11.69 6.90 13.83
N VAL A 145 12.33 7.81 14.57
CA VAL A 145 13.73 7.77 14.95
C VAL A 145 13.90 8.18 16.41
N ASP A 146 14.62 7.39 17.21
CA ASP A 146 15.04 7.79 18.56
C ASP A 146 16.12 8.89 18.49
N ALA A 147 15.82 10.07 19.06
CA ALA A 147 16.70 11.23 19.04
C ALA A 147 18.10 10.97 19.63
N ARG A 148 18.23 9.98 20.54
CA ARG A 148 19.53 9.62 21.14
C ARG A 148 20.41 8.79 20.19
N LYS A 149 19.79 8.12 19.22
CA LYS A 149 20.47 7.19 18.31
C LYS A 149 20.69 7.81 16.92
N GLY A 150 19.80 8.71 16.50
CA GLY A 150 19.81 9.29 15.16
C GLY A 150 19.45 8.27 14.09
N VAL A 151 19.82 8.55 12.84
CA VAL A 151 19.45 7.72 11.68
C VAL A 151 20.21 6.39 11.69
N LEU A 152 19.48 5.29 11.88
CA LEU A 152 20.03 3.92 11.88
C LEU A 152 19.87 3.22 10.52
N GLU A 153 20.54 2.09 10.36
CA GLU A 153 20.38 1.18 9.22
C GLU A 153 18.92 0.75 9.02
N GLN A 154 18.20 0.44 10.10
CA GLN A 154 16.77 0.11 10.04
C GLN A 154 15.92 1.28 9.56
N THR A 155 16.23 2.52 9.98
CA THR A 155 15.56 3.74 9.48
C THR A 155 15.74 3.88 7.97
N ARG A 156 16.97 3.72 7.50
CA ARG A 156 17.34 3.76 6.07
C ARG A 156 16.61 2.69 5.27
N ARG A 157 16.57 1.46 5.78
CA ARG A 157 15.84 0.34 5.19
C ARG A 157 14.35 0.63 5.03
N HIS A 158 13.70 1.13 6.08
CA HIS A 158 12.30 1.51 6.01
C HIS A 158 12.04 2.63 5.00
N ALA A 159 12.89 3.66 4.97
CA ALA A 159 12.80 4.72 3.98
C ALA A 159 12.98 4.19 2.54
N THR A 160 13.93 3.27 2.31
CA THR A 160 14.13 2.61 1.01
C THR A 160 12.92 1.82 0.56
N ILE A 161 12.29 1.04 1.44
CA ILE A 161 11.06 0.29 1.13
C ILE A 161 9.91 1.25 0.82
N THR A 162 9.79 2.34 1.58
CA THR A 162 8.79 3.40 1.37
C THR A 162 8.95 4.03 -0.02
N ALA A 163 10.18 4.32 -0.41
CA ALA A 163 10.51 4.85 -1.73
C ALA A 163 10.21 3.86 -2.85
N LEU A 164 10.56 2.59 -2.65
CA LEU A 164 10.30 1.52 -3.61
C LEU A 164 8.80 1.35 -3.88
N LEU A 165 7.97 1.40 -2.84
CA LEU A 165 6.51 1.32 -2.94
C LEU A 165 5.85 2.62 -3.43
N GLY A 166 6.67 3.65 -3.63
CA GLY A 166 6.27 4.96 -4.13
C GLY A 166 5.39 5.74 -3.17
N VAL A 167 5.46 5.52 -1.85
CA VAL A 167 4.61 6.27 -0.90
C VAL A 167 4.84 7.79 -1.09
N PRO A 168 3.80 8.59 -1.38
CA PRO A 168 3.95 9.97 -1.81
C PRO A 168 4.49 10.94 -0.75
N HIS A 169 4.13 10.72 0.52
CA HIS A 169 4.48 11.62 1.61
C HIS A 169 5.19 10.86 2.73
N VAL A 170 6.24 11.46 3.30
CA VAL A 170 6.98 10.86 4.41
C VAL A 170 7.12 11.84 5.56
N VAL A 171 6.82 11.37 6.77
CA VAL A 171 7.06 12.13 8.00
C VAL A 171 8.21 11.49 8.76
N LEU A 172 9.27 12.25 9.00
CA LEU A 172 10.32 11.88 9.93
C LEU A 172 9.90 12.33 11.34
N ALA A 173 9.45 11.38 12.16
CA ALA A 173 9.11 11.62 13.56
C ALA A 173 10.35 11.40 14.44
N VAL A 174 11.04 12.49 14.80
CA VAL A 174 12.19 12.44 15.71
C VAL A 174 11.66 12.36 17.13
N ASN A 175 11.55 11.15 17.65
CA ASN A 175 10.93 10.81 18.92
C ASN A 175 11.94 10.85 20.07
N LYS A 176 11.42 10.90 21.31
CA LYS A 176 12.19 10.95 22.57
C LYS A 176 13.06 12.19 22.72
N MET A 177 12.59 13.32 22.17
CA MET A 177 13.27 14.62 22.35
C MET A 177 13.38 15.02 23.83
N ASP A 178 12.50 14.52 24.69
CA ASP A 178 12.56 14.70 26.14
C ASP A 178 13.82 14.13 26.79
N LEU A 179 14.43 13.09 26.19
CA LEU A 179 15.66 12.48 26.71
C LEU A 179 16.94 13.19 26.26
N VAL A 180 16.81 14.17 25.36
CA VAL A 180 17.89 15.03 24.89
C VAL A 180 17.56 16.51 25.16
N ASP A 181 16.75 16.77 26.18
CA ASP A 181 16.35 18.10 26.64
C ASP A 181 15.80 19.02 25.54
N PHE A 182 15.15 18.45 24.52
CA PHE A 182 14.65 19.15 23.34
C PHE A 182 15.72 19.98 22.61
N ASP A 183 16.95 19.47 22.57
CA ASP A 183 18.07 20.13 21.90
C ASP A 183 17.82 20.29 20.38
N GLU A 184 17.90 21.54 19.93
CA GLU A 184 17.67 21.92 18.53
C GLU A 184 18.75 21.36 17.58
N THR A 185 20.00 21.30 18.04
CA THR A 185 21.13 20.84 17.23
C THR A 185 21.01 19.35 16.94
N VAL A 186 20.61 18.56 17.94
CA VAL A 186 20.33 17.12 17.79
C VAL A 186 19.23 16.90 16.74
N PHE A 187 18.10 17.60 16.85
CA PHE A 187 17.01 17.49 15.89
C PHE A 187 17.45 17.85 14.47
N ARG A 188 18.09 19.01 14.29
CA ARG A 188 18.53 19.49 12.97
C ARG A 188 19.52 18.52 12.33
N THR A 189 20.47 18.00 13.10
CA THR A 189 21.43 17.00 12.60
C THR A 189 20.73 15.75 12.06
N ILE A 190 19.76 15.21 12.80
CA ILE A 190 19.00 14.02 12.39
C ILE A 190 18.13 14.31 11.17
N ALA A 191 17.48 15.48 11.14
CA ALA A 191 16.66 15.90 10.02
C ALA A 191 17.49 16.06 8.74
N ASP A 192 18.66 16.70 8.82
CA ASP A 192 19.57 16.90 7.69
C ASP A 192 20.17 15.58 7.19
N ASP A 193 20.55 14.68 8.10
CA ASP A 193 21.03 13.34 7.76
C ASP A 193 19.98 12.53 7.00
N PHE A 194 18.74 12.58 7.48
CA PHE A 194 17.63 11.88 6.83
C PHE A 194 17.24 12.54 5.51
N ALA A 195 17.23 13.87 5.42
CA ALA A 195 16.92 14.60 4.20
C ALA A 195 17.90 14.26 3.07
N ARG A 196 19.22 14.23 3.37
CA ARG A 196 20.25 13.78 2.42
C ARG A 196 20.02 12.34 1.97
N TYR A 197 19.65 11.47 2.90
CA TYR A 197 19.35 10.08 2.59
C TYR A 197 18.10 9.94 1.70
N ALA A 198 17.04 10.68 2.03
CA ALA A 198 15.78 10.69 1.28
C ALA A 198 15.95 11.18 -0.15
N ASP A 199 16.77 12.24 -0.35
CA ASP A 199 17.10 12.75 -1.68
C ASP A 199 17.83 11.70 -2.54
N ALA A 200 18.80 10.98 -1.96
CA ALA A 200 19.56 9.94 -2.65
C ALA A 200 18.68 8.77 -3.16
N ILE A 201 17.62 8.42 -2.44
CA ILE A 201 16.65 7.39 -2.86
C ILE A 201 15.44 7.98 -3.61
N GLY A 202 15.41 9.29 -3.79
CA GLY A 202 14.35 10.02 -4.49
C GLY A 202 12.98 9.90 -3.81
N LEU A 203 12.94 9.95 -2.48
CA LEU A 203 11.71 10.15 -1.71
C LEU A 203 11.24 11.60 -1.86
N PRO A 204 10.03 11.82 -2.41
CA PRO A 204 9.44 13.15 -2.44
C PRO A 204 8.90 13.54 -1.06
N ASP A 205 8.80 14.84 -0.80
CA ASP A 205 8.03 15.46 0.28
C ASP A 205 8.23 14.82 1.68
N VAL A 206 9.36 15.19 2.31
CA VAL A 206 9.73 14.74 3.65
C VAL A 206 9.52 15.86 4.67
N GLN A 207 8.63 15.66 5.63
CA GLN A 207 8.41 16.57 6.76
C GLN A 207 9.03 16.01 8.04
N ALA A 208 9.94 16.75 8.67
CA ALA A 208 10.48 16.40 9.98
C ALA A 208 9.69 17.04 11.13
N VAL A 209 9.40 16.27 12.17
CA VAL A 209 8.67 16.71 13.38
C VAL A 209 9.43 16.25 14.63
N PRO A 210 9.94 17.16 15.49
CA PRO A 210 10.49 16.82 16.80
C PRO A 210 9.34 16.54 17.76
N LEU A 211 9.29 15.35 18.35
CA LEU A 211 8.19 14.99 19.25
C LEU A 211 8.63 14.12 20.43
N SER A 212 7.75 14.02 21.42
CA SER A 212 7.83 12.99 22.47
C SER A 212 6.51 12.23 22.51
N ALA A 213 6.52 10.98 22.05
CA ALA A 213 5.34 10.12 22.07
C ALA A 213 4.81 9.86 23.50
N LEU A 214 5.72 9.82 24.48
CA LEU A 214 5.37 9.56 25.87
C LEU A 214 4.74 10.80 26.53
N ALA A 215 5.39 11.97 26.37
CA ALA A 215 4.94 13.21 27.00
C ALA A 215 3.86 13.96 26.20
N GLY A 216 3.68 13.64 24.91
CA GLY A 216 2.67 14.23 24.03
C GLY A 216 3.15 15.46 23.23
N ASP A 217 4.39 15.91 23.43
CA ASP A 217 4.93 17.10 22.75
C ASP A 217 4.91 16.97 21.23
N ASN A 218 4.29 17.95 20.56
CA ASN A 218 4.16 18.05 19.10
C ASN A 218 3.46 16.84 18.45
N VAL A 219 2.77 16.00 19.22
CA VAL A 219 1.96 14.89 18.67
C VAL A 219 0.60 15.43 18.21
N VAL A 220 -0.17 15.99 19.13
CA VAL A 220 -1.45 16.66 18.85
C VAL A 220 -1.29 18.16 19.07
N ASP A 221 -0.88 18.54 20.27
CA ASP A 221 -0.68 19.93 20.67
C ASP A 221 0.77 20.39 20.49
N ARG A 222 0.95 21.68 20.18
CA ARG A 222 2.27 22.31 20.07
C ARG A 222 2.96 22.35 21.42
N SER A 223 4.24 21.98 21.46
CA SER A 223 5.04 21.99 22.67
C SER A 223 5.71 23.33 22.92
N GLY A 224 5.48 23.89 24.10
CA GLY A 224 6.24 25.04 24.61
C GLY A 224 7.72 24.75 24.90
N ARG A 225 8.15 23.47 24.89
CA ARG A 225 9.54 23.06 25.09
C ARG A 225 10.38 23.12 23.81
N THR A 226 9.73 23.34 22.68
CA THR A 226 10.38 23.48 21.36
C THR A 226 10.08 24.85 20.74
N PRO A 227 10.44 25.97 21.40
CA PRO A 227 10.14 27.32 20.88
C PRO A 227 10.89 27.64 19.58
N TRP A 228 11.91 26.84 19.24
CA TRP A 228 12.71 26.93 18.03
C TRP A 228 12.09 26.19 16.83
N TYR A 229 11.02 25.40 17.05
CA TYR A 229 10.36 24.64 16.00
C TYR A 229 9.08 25.34 15.52
N ASP A 230 9.12 25.89 14.30
CA ASP A 230 7.99 26.60 13.69
C ASP A 230 7.08 25.69 12.84
N GLY A 231 7.43 24.41 12.67
CA GLY A 231 6.69 23.45 11.84
C GLY A 231 5.36 23.00 12.46
N PRO A 232 4.58 22.17 11.75
CA PRO A 232 3.30 21.63 12.24
C PRO A 232 3.51 20.56 13.32
N THR A 233 2.51 20.36 14.18
CA THR A 233 2.45 19.11 14.97
C THR A 233 2.22 17.91 14.04
N LEU A 234 2.46 16.69 14.55
CA LEU A 234 2.20 15.49 13.77
C LEU A 234 0.74 15.45 13.30
N LEU A 235 -0.23 15.70 14.18
CA LEU A 235 -1.64 15.69 13.79
C LEU A 235 -1.98 16.80 12.79
N GLU A 236 -1.50 18.02 13.01
CA GLU A 236 -1.72 19.14 12.08
C GLU A 236 -1.24 18.79 10.67
N HIS A 237 -0.06 18.18 10.56
CA HIS A 237 0.46 17.73 9.28
C HIS A 237 -0.40 16.60 8.68
N LEU A 238 -0.75 15.59 9.46
CA LEU A 238 -1.62 14.48 9.00
C LEU A 238 -3.00 14.97 8.51
N GLU A 239 -3.54 16.05 9.07
CA GLU A 239 -4.78 16.66 8.61
C GLU A 239 -4.64 17.44 7.30
N GLN A 240 -3.46 18.01 7.03
CA GLN A 240 -3.20 18.93 5.91
C GLN A 240 -2.59 18.26 4.68
N VAL A 241 -1.89 17.13 4.85
CA VAL A 241 -1.24 16.41 3.74
C VAL A 241 -2.27 16.08 2.67
N PRO A 242 -2.08 16.45 1.41
CA PRO A 242 -3.01 16.08 0.34
C PRO A 242 -3.24 14.55 0.30
N VAL A 243 -4.50 14.09 0.30
CA VAL A 243 -4.81 12.67 0.05
C VAL A 243 -4.82 12.42 -1.45
N GLY A 244 -4.12 11.37 -1.85
CA GLY A 244 -4.12 10.88 -3.21
C GLY A 244 -3.37 11.77 -4.19
N ARG A 245 -2.76 11.11 -5.18
CA ARG A 245 -2.93 11.64 -6.54
C ARG A 245 -4.44 11.69 -6.75
N ASP A 246 -4.98 12.82 -7.21
CA ASP A 246 -6.39 12.85 -7.57
C ASP A 246 -6.58 11.80 -8.66
N ALA A 247 -7.10 10.63 -8.29
CA ALA A 247 -7.28 9.52 -9.21
C ALA A 247 -8.20 9.95 -10.36
N ARG A 248 -9.01 11.01 -10.18
CA ARG A 248 -9.82 11.61 -11.25
C ARG A 248 -8.99 12.37 -12.28
N ALA A 249 -7.83 12.90 -11.89
CA ALA A 249 -6.90 13.61 -12.76
C ALA A 249 -5.96 12.66 -13.55
N GLU A 250 -5.84 11.41 -13.13
CA GLU A 250 -5.14 10.36 -13.88
C GLU A 250 -5.93 9.93 -15.14
N SER A 251 -5.26 9.27 -16.09
CA SER A 251 -5.94 8.74 -17.27
C SER A 251 -6.90 7.61 -16.89
N PHE A 252 -8.02 7.49 -17.63
CA PHE A 252 -9.07 6.54 -17.25
C PHE A 252 -8.60 5.08 -17.34
N ARG A 253 -8.87 4.30 -16.29
CA ARG A 253 -8.68 2.84 -16.26
C ARG A 253 -9.92 2.20 -15.65
N PHE A 254 -10.55 1.29 -16.37
CA PHE A 254 -11.68 0.53 -15.87
C PHE A 254 -11.46 -0.98 -16.06
N PRO A 255 -10.92 -1.66 -15.03
CA PRO A 255 -10.80 -3.11 -15.01
C PRO A 255 -12.18 -3.76 -14.89
N VAL A 256 -12.55 -4.54 -15.90
CA VAL A 256 -13.82 -5.29 -15.90
C VAL A 256 -13.75 -6.41 -14.87
N GLN A 257 -14.72 -6.43 -13.97
CA GLN A 257 -14.85 -7.42 -12.91
C GLN A 257 -15.90 -8.48 -13.27
N VAL A 258 -17.01 -8.06 -13.86
CA VAL A 258 -18.17 -8.90 -14.18
C VAL A 258 -18.83 -8.42 -15.47
N VAL A 259 -19.27 -9.37 -16.30
CA VAL A 259 -20.13 -9.10 -17.46
C VAL A 259 -21.56 -9.44 -17.07
N ILE A 260 -22.45 -8.45 -17.09
CA ILE A 260 -23.86 -8.57 -16.70
C ILE A 260 -24.70 -8.81 -17.95
N ARG A 261 -25.36 -9.97 -18.01
CA ARG A 261 -26.31 -10.35 -19.07
C ARG A 261 -27.53 -11.04 -18.44
N PRO A 262 -28.56 -10.29 -18.02
CA PRO A 262 -29.72 -10.84 -17.32
C PRO A 262 -30.52 -11.81 -18.20
N ARG A 263 -30.59 -11.55 -19.52
CA ARG A 263 -31.39 -12.33 -20.49
C ARG A 263 -32.84 -12.52 -20.05
N THR A 264 -33.40 -11.52 -19.35
CA THR A 264 -34.81 -11.52 -18.94
C THR A 264 -35.68 -11.03 -20.09
N ALA A 265 -37.00 -11.26 -20.01
CA ALA A 265 -37.94 -10.76 -21.02
C ALA A 265 -37.93 -9.22 -21.12
N GLU A 266 -37.66 -8.54 -20.01
CA GLU A 266 -37.54 -7.07 -19.94
C GLU A 266 -36.19 -6.56 -20.49
N HIS A 267 -35.15 -7.40 -20.46
CA HIS A 267 -33.78 -7.06 -20.86
C HIS A 267 -33.13 -8.19 -21.67
N PRO A 268 -33.66 -8.52 -22.86
CA PRO A 268 -33.17 -9.65 -23.66
C PRO A 268 -31.73 -9.42 -24.16
N ASP A 269 -31.44 -8.19 -24.59
CA ASP A 269 -30.17 -7.80 -25.20
C ASP A 269 -29.27 -6.97 -24.28
N TYR A 270 -29.61 -6.85 -22.99
CA TYR A 270 -28.81 -6.06 -22.07
C TYR A 270 -27.43 -6.68 -21.86
N ARG A 271 -26.40 -5.86 -22.06
CA ARG A 271 -25.01 -6.20 -21.84
C ARG A 271 -24.31 -5.04 -21.14
N GLY A 272 -24.00 -5.23 -19.87
CA GLY A 272 -23.28 -4.28 -19.04
C GLY A 272 -21.94 -4.84 -18.55
N TYR A 273 -20.95 -3.98 -18.41
CA TYR A 273 -19.63 -4.33 -17.89
C TYR A 273 -19.43 -3.65 -16.55
N ALA A 274 -19.51 -4.43 -15.48
CA ALA A 274 -19.39 -3.93 -14.12
C ALA A 274 -17.95 -3.99 -13.63
N GLY A 275 -17.56 -2.94 -12.93
CA GLY A 275 -16.23 -2.76 -12.38
C GLY A 275 -16.16 -1.50 -11.53
N ARG A 276 -15.00 -1.27 -10.94
CA ARG A 276 -14.68 -0.04 -10.23
C ARG A 276 -13.79 0.81 -11.12
N VAL A 277 -14.14 2.08 -11.32
CA VAL A 277 -13.27 3.04 -11.99
C VAL A 277 -11.99 3.14 -11.16
N ALA A 278 -10.86 2.69 -11.71
CA ALA A 278 -9.60 2.62 -10.97
C ALA A 278 -8.89 3.97 -10.98
N SER A 279 -8.95 4.66 -12.12
CA SER A 279 -8.42 6.01 -12.33
C SER A 279 -9.24 6.72 -13.42
N GLY A 280 -9.10 8.03 -13.49
CA GLY A 280 -9.74 8.97 -14.38
C GLY A 280 -11.25 9.09 -14.24
N VAL A 281 -11.83 9.59 -15.32
CA VAL A 281 -13.24 9.90 -15.48
C VAL A 281 -13.72 9.30 -16.80
N VAL A 282 -14.96 8.81 -16.83
CA VAL A 282 -15.64 8.35 -18.04
C VAL A 282 -17.01 8.99 -18.14
N ARG A 283 -17.37 9.43 -19.34
CA ARG A 283 -18.65 10.05 -19.69
C ARG A 283 -19.38 9.24 -20.74
N VAL A 284 -20.69 9.34 -20.74
CA VAL A 284 -21.50 8.86 -21.87
C VAL A 284 -21.08 9.63 -23.12
N GLY A 285 -20.73 8.90 -24.18
CA GLY A 285 -20.18 9.42 -25.42
C GLY A 285 -18.66 9.25 -25.58
N ASP A 286 -17.93 8.88 -24.52
CA ASP A 286 -16.48 8.68 -24.61
C ASP A 286 -16.13 7.45 -25.46
N GLN A 287 -15.06 7.60 -26.27
CA GLN A 287 -14.46 6.51 -27.03
C GLN A 287 -13.46 5.75 -26.14
N VAL A 288 -13.62 4.43 -26.07
CA VAL A 288 -12.82 3.55 -25.23
C VAL A 288 -12.25 2.38 -26.03
N THR A 289 -11.04 1.96 -25.66
CA THR A 289 -10.38 0.77 -26.19
C THR A 289 -10.38 -0.34 -25.14
N VAL A 290 -10.72 -1.56 -25.54
CA VAL A 290 -10.72 -2.75 -24.70
C VAL A 290 -9.39 -3.48 -24.82
N LEU A 291 -8.59 -3.49 -23.76
CA LEU A 291 -7.31 -4.20 -23.71
C LEU A 291 -7.47 -5.58 -23.07
N PRO A 292 -6.80 -6.63 -23.58
CA PRO A 292 -5.72 -6.59 -24.58
C PRO A 292 -6.20 -6.68 -26.04
N SER A 293 -7.51 -6.79 -26.29
CA SER A 293 -8.04 -7.04 -27.65
C SER A 293 -7.77 -5.92 -28.67
N GLY A 294 -7.58 -4.68 -28.19
CA GLY A 294 -7.39 -3.49 -29.02
C GLY A 294 -8.65 -2.99 -29.71
N LYS A 295 -9.81 -3.63 -29.51
CA LYS A 295 -11.08 -3.19 -30.12
C LYS A 295 -11.58 -1.91 -29.45
N THR A 296 -12.13 -1.00 -30.24
CA THR A 296 -12.70 0.26 -29.77
C THR A 296 -14.23 0.20 -29.72
N SER A 297 -14.83 1.00 -28.85
CA SER A 297 -16.27 1.25 -28.81
C SER A 297 -16.58 2.60 -28.15
N THR A 298 -17.85 2.98 -28.08
CA THR A 298 -18.32 4.20 -27.40
C THR A 298 -19.14 3.85 -26.17
N VAL A 299 -18.96 4.56 -25.07
CA VAL A 299 -19.79 4.41 -23.86
C VAL A 299 -21.18 4.99 -24.12
N THR A 300 -22.21 4.16 -24.04
CA THR A 300 -23.62 4.56 -24.28
C THR A 300 -24.43 4.74 -23.00
N GLY A 301 -23.90 4.26 -21.87
CA GLY A 301 -24.55 4.37 -20.58
C GLY A 301 -23.63 4.01 -19.44
N ILE A 302 -23.91 4.62 -18.29
CA ILE A 302 -23.24 4.37 -17.03
C ILE A 302 -24.35 4.14 -16.00
N ASP A 303 -24.44 2.92 -15.48
CA ASP A 303 -25.54 2.52 -14.60
C ASP A 303 -25.01 2.22 -13.19
N THR A 304 -25.72 2.69 -12.18
CA THR A 304 -25.47 2.38 -10.75
C THR A 304 -26.74 1.83 -10.10
N PHE A 305 -26.64 1.40 -8.84
CA PHE A 305 -27.81 0.98 -8.07
C PHE A 305 -28.85 2.10 -7.98
N ASP A 306 -28.41 3.35 -7.81
CA ASP A 306 -29.28 4.52 -7.65
C ASP A 306 -29.82 5.05 -8.99
N GLY A 307 -29.41 4.46 -10.11
CA GLY A 307 -29.84 4.83 -11.46
C GLY A 307 -28.69 5.21 -12.40
N PRO A 308 -29.01 5.70 -13.61
CA PRO A 308 -28.02 6.06 -14.61
C PRO A 308 -27.30 7.37 -14.28
N LEU A 309 -26.04 7.46 -14.67
CA LEU A 309 -25.17 8.63 -14.54
C LEU A 309 -24.74 9.12 -15.93
N ALA A 310 -24.50 10.44 -16.05
CA ALA A 310 -23.86 11.02 -17.23
C ALA A 310 -22.33 10.84 -17.22
N GLU A 311 -21.76 10.74 -16.03
CA GLU A 311 -20.32 10.67 -15.77
C GLU A 311 -20.06 9.78 -14.54
N ALA A 312 -18.97 9.02 -14.58
CA ALA A 312 -18.41 8.32 -13.43
C ALA A 312 -16.92 8.60 -13.30
N HIS A 313 -16.43 8.58 -12.06
CA HIS A 313 -15.04 8.90 -11.73
C HIS A 313 -14.46 7.90 -10.73
N ALA A 314 -13.13 7.82 -10.67
CA ALA A 314 -12.48 7.03 -9.66
C ALA A 314 -12.83 7.55 -8.24
N PRO A 315 -13.21 6.69 -7.28
CA PRO A 315 -13.19 5.23 -7.33
C PRO A 315 -14.60 4.59 -7.32
N GLN A 316 -15.55 5.11 -8.10
CA GLN A 316 -16.94 4.65 -8.14
C GLN A 316 -17.08 3.25 -8.76
N SER A 317 -18.00 2.44 -8.24
CA SER A 317 -18.40 1.16 -8.83
C SER A 317 -19.60 1.37 -9.75
N VAL A 318 -19.43 1.09 -11.03
CA VAL A 318 -20.44 1.36 -12.06
C VAL A 318 -20.54 0.20 -13.05
N THR A 319 -21.63 0.17 -13.81
CA THR A 319 -21.78 -0.69 -14.98
C THR A 319 -21.73 0.16 -16.25
N LEU A 320 -20.78 -0.12 -17.14
CA LEU A 320 -20.68 0.56 -18.43
C LEU A 320 -21.41 -0.23 -19.50
N ARG A 321 -22.16 0.47 -20.36
CA ARG A 321 -22.73 -0.06 -21.61
C ARG A 321 -21.96 0.51 -22.79
N LEU A 322 -21.68 -0.35 -23.77
CA LEU A 322 -20.95 0.02 -24.98
C LEU A 322 -21.88 -0.01 -26.19
N ALA A 323 -21.55 0.76 -27.23
CA ALA A 323 -22.32 0.83 -28.47
C ALA A 323 -22.19 -0.45 -29.31
N ASP A 324 -21.00 -1.04 -29.31
CA ASP A 324 -20.66 -2.17 -30.17
C ASP A 324 -20.62 -3.48 -29.38
N ASP A 325 -20.91 -4.59 -30.07
CA ASP A 325 -20.73 -5.94 -29.55
C ASP A 325 -19.25 -6.37 -29.56
N VAL A 326 -18.44 -5.65 -28.81
CA VAL A 326 -17.05 -6.04 -28.52
C VAL A 326 -17.03 -7.23 -27.57
N ASP A 327 -16.08 -8.15 -27.77
CA ASP A 327 -15.87 -9.28 -26.86
C ASP A 327 -15.05 -8.79 -25.67
N VAL A 328 -15.72 -8.63 -24.53
CA VAL A 328 -15.16 -8.10 -23.30
C VAL A 328 -15.46 -9.11 -22.20
N ALA A 329 -14.42 -9.47 -21.46
CA ALA A 329 -14.46 -10.44 -20.39
C ALA A 329 -13.86 -9.87 -19.10
N ARG A 330 -14.01 -10.63 -18.00
CA ARG A 330 -13.33 -10.31 -16.74
C ARG A 330 -11.81 -10.27 -16.96
N GLY A 331 -11.17 -9.24 -16.42
CA GLY A 331 -9.73 -9.04 -16.56
C GLY A 331 -9.35 -8.10 -17.70
N ASP A 332 -10.25 -7.83 -18.64
CA ASP A 332 -10.05 -6.77 -19.63
C ASP A 332 -10.07 -5.41 -18.96
N VAL A 333 -9.36 -4.45 -19.55
CA VAL A 333 -9.29 -3.08 -19.06
C VAL A 333 -9.78 -2.16 -20.16
N LEU A 334 -10.77 -1.32 -19.85
CA LEU A 334 -11.14 -0.22 -20.74
C LEU A 334 -10.28 1.00 -20.44
N VAL A 335 -9.79 1.62 -21.50
CA VAL A 335 -8.94 2.82 -21.48
C VAL A 335 -9.44 3.83 -22.52
N PRO A 336 -9.12 5.13 -22.42
CA PRO A 336 -9.40 6.08 -23.49
C PRO A 336 -8.79 5.64 -24.81
N THR A 337 -9.52 5.82 -25.92
CA THR A 337 -8.95 5.53 -27.23
C THR A 337 -7.78 6.47 -27.55
N GLY A 338 -6.65 5.89 -27.97
CA GLY A 338 -5.40 6.63 -28.24
C GLY A 338 -4.38 6.59 -27.09
N GLU A 339 -4.80 6.14 -25.90
CA GLU A 339 -3.90 5.92 -24.77
C GLU A 339 -2.86 4.84 -25.09
N GLN A 340 -1.59 5.11 -24.75
CA GLN A 340 -0.50 4.14 -24.90
C GLN A 340 -0.40 3.28 -23.64
N VAL A 341 -0.82 2.02 -23.73
CA VAL A 341 -0.68 1.03 -22.66
C VAL A 341 0.07 -0.18 -23.22
N THR A 342 1.07 -0.65 -22.49
CA THR A 342 1.85 -1.82 -22.89
C THR A 342 0.97 -3.06 -22.82
N VAL A 343 0.81 -3.76 -23.95
CA VAL A 343 0.13 -5.06 -24.01
C VAL A 343 1.14 -6.11 -24.39
N GLY A 344 1.33 -7.10 -23.53
CA GLY A 344 2.35 -8.12 -23.76
C GLY A 344 2.18 -9.35 -22.89
N ALA A 345 2.88 -10.41 -23.27
CA ALA A 345 2.99 -11.64 -22.50
C ALA A 345 4.34 -11.74 -21.76
N ASP A 346 5.23 -10.77 -21.92
CA ASP A 346 6.44 -10.65 -21.12
C ASP A 346 6.23 -9.55 -20.09
N LEU A 347 6.38 -9.90 -18.83
CA LEU A 347 6.27 -8.98 -17.71
C LEU A 347 7.63 -8.90 -17.03
N GLU A 348 8.19 -7.70 -17.01
CA GLU A 348 9.35 -7.37 -16.20
C GLU A 348 8.90 -6.45 -15.07
N GLY A 349 9.38 -6.73 -13.85
CA GLY A 349 9.02 -5.92 -12.70
C GLY A 349 9.94 -6.15 -11.52
N THR A 350 9.93 -5.17 -10.61
CA THR A 350 10.59 -5.28 -9.31
C THR A 350 9.62 -5.93 -8.33
N VAL A 351 10.08 -6.97 -7.64
CA VAL A 351 9.28 -7.72 -6.67
C VAL A 351 9.90 -7.69 -5.29
N CYS A 352 9.05 -7.64 -4.27
CA CYS A 352 9.40 -8.09 -2.93
C CYS A 352 8.93 -9.54 -2.77
N TRP A 353 9.86 -10.41 -2.40
CA TRP A 353 9.59 -11.82 -2.18
C TRP A 353 9.05 -12.06 -0.76
N LEU A 354 7.87 -12.66 -0.66
CA LEU A 354 7.06 -12.72 0.56
C LEU A 354 6.97 -14.13 1.18
N ALA A 355 7.49 -15.14 0.48
CA ALA A 355 7.45 -16.53 0.91
C ALA A 355 8.83 -17.05 1.32
N GLU A 356 8.86 -17.99 2.28
CA GLU A 356 10.08 -18.70 2.67
C GLU A 356 10.63 -19.56 1.54
N ARG A 357 9.75 -20.13 0.71
CA ARG A 357 10.13 -20.83 -0.51
C ARG A 357 10.84 -19.85 -1.44
N ARG A 358 12.10 -20.11 -1.76
CA ARG A 358 12.90 -19.28 -2.64
C ARG A 358 12.37 -19.27 -4.09
N SER A 359 12.75 -18.26 -4.86
CA SER A 359 12.47 -18.20 -6.29
C SER A 359 13.18 -19.31 -7.05
N VAL A 360 12.49 -19.97 -7.98
CA VAL A 360 13.04 -21.03 -8.84
C VAL A 360 12.76 -20.71 -10.30
N LEU A 361 13.80 -20.60 -11.12
CA LEU A 361 13.65 -20.37 -12.56
C LEU A 361 12.91 -21.55 -13.21
N GLY A 362 12.08 -21.25 -14.21
CA GLY A 362 11.19 -22.21 -14.85
C GLY A 362 9.97 -22.61 -14.01
N ALA A 363 9.86 -22.15 -12.76
CA ALA A 363 8.70 -22.44 -11.93
C ALA A 363 7.41 -21.91 -12.58
N ARG A 364 6.39 -22.77 -12.58
CA ARG A 364 5.03 -22.40 -12.99
C ARG A 364 4.38 -21.65 -11.83
N VAL A 365 3.94 -20.43 -12.11
CA VAL A 365 3.29 -19.55 -11.14
C VAL A 365 1.98 -19.03 -11.70
N LEU A 366 1.12 -18.50 -10.84
CA LEU A 366 0.01 -17.64 -11.22
C LEU A 366 0.43 -16.19 -11.02
N VAL A 367 0.11 -15.33 -11.98
CA VAL A 367 0.32 -13.89 -11.87
C VAL A 367 -1.04 -13.21 -11.86
N ARG A 368 -1.33 -12.47 -10.79
CA ARG A 368 -2.56 -11.68 -10.64
C ARG A 368 -2.25 -10.21 -10.88
N ILE A 369 -2.89 -9.62 -11.89
CA ILE A 369 -2.79 -8.19 -12.24
C ILE A 369 -4.22 -7.65 -12.28
N GLY A 370 -4.53 -6.69 -11.41
CA GLY A 370 -5.89 -6.19 -11.24
C GLY A 370 -6.91 -7.32 -10.99
N THR A 371 -7.84 -7.48 -11.95
CA THR A 371 -8.94 -8.47 -11.89
C THR A 371 -8.63 -9.77 -12.64
N ARG A 372 -7.47 -9.86 -13.32
CA ARG A 372 -7.02 -10.99 -14.11
C ARG A 372 -6.00 -11.83 -13.34
N THR A 373 -6.11 -13.15 -13.47
CA THR A 373 -5.09 -14.10 -13.02
C THR A 373 -4.70 -14.98 -14.21
N VAL A 374 -3.42 -15.00 -14.56
CA VAL A 374 -2.88 -15.78 -15.69
C VAL A 374 -1.79 -16.73 -15.20
N ARG A 375 -1.63 -17.86 -15.89
CA ARG A 375 -0.48 -18.72 -15.68
C ARG A 375 0.78 -18.04 -16.23
N ALA A 376 1.91 -18.25 -15.59
CA ALA A 376 3.19 -17.72 -16.04
C ALA A 376 4.35 -18.67 -15.68
N LEU A 377 5.50 -18.40 -16.29
CA LEU A 377 6.78 -19.03 -15.98
C LEU A 377 7.74 -17.94 -15.49
N LEU A 378 8.38 -18.16 -14.33
CA LEU A 378 9.51 -17.34 -13.90
C LEU A 378 10.69 -17.62 -14.81
N ARG A 379 11.05 -16.67 -15.68
CA ARG A 379 12.12 -16.85 -16.67
C ARG A 379 13.46 -16.44 -16.11
N GLU A 380 13.49 -15.31 -15.42
CA GLU A 380 14.74 -14.71 -15.00
C GLU A 380 14.58 -14.02 -13.64
N VAL A 381 15.69 -14.00 -12.89
CA VAL A 381 15.88 -13.14 -11.71
C VAL A 381 17.20 -12.41 -11.97
N ASN A 382 17.11 -11.13 -12.32
CA ASN A 382 18.23 -10.40 -12.95
C ASN A 382 18.93 -9.45 -12.01
N ALA A 383 18.31 -9.14 -10.88
CA ALA A 383 18.91 -8.25 -9.91
C ALA A 383 18.35 -8.50 -8.52
N ARG A 384 19.17 -8.15 -7.51
CA ARG A 384 18.77 -8.08 -6.12
C ARG A 384 19.22 -6.74 -5.55
N LEU A 385 18.33 -6.09 -4.80
CA LEU A 385 18.66 -4.90 -4.04
C LEU A 385 19.19 -5.33 -2.66
N ASP A 386 20.39 -4.88 -2.33
CA ASP A 386 20.82 -4.77 -0.94
C ASP A 386 20.30 -3.45 -0.38
N VAL A 387 19.37 -3.57 0.56
CA VAL A 387 18.67 -2.42 1.14
C VAL A 387 19.55 -1.65 2.14
N ASP A 388 20.55 -2.31 2.71
CA ASP A 388 21.42 -1.71 3.73
C ASP A 388 22.54 -0.90 3.08
N THR A 389 23.12 -1.44 2.01
CA THR A 389 24.22 -0.78 1.26
C THR A 389 23.71 0.06 0.09
N GLN A 390 22.44 -0.05 -0.29
CA GLN A 390 21.83 0.59 -1.46
C GLN A 390 22.47 0.18 -2.79
N THR A 391 23.10 -1.00 -2.82
CA THR A 391 23.70 -1.54 -4.04
C THR A 391 22.77 -2.53 -4.72
N VAL A 392 22.73 -2.49 -6.04
CA VAL A 392 22.04 -3.49 -6.85
C VAL A 392 23.05 -4.52 -7.33
N GLU A 393 22.89 -5.75 -6.87
CA GLU A 393 23.60 -6.90 -7.42
C GLU A 393 22.92 -7.31 -8.72
N VAL A 394 23.57 -7.09 -9.86
CA VAL A 394 23.09 -7.56 -11.17
C VAL A 394 23.55 -8.99 -11.40
N TRP A 395 22.61 -9.86 -11.77
CA TRP A 395 22.84 -11.27 -12.01
C TRP A 395 22.73 -11.55 -13.51
N GLU A 396 23.85 -11.83 -14.17
CA GLU A 396 23.85 -12.28 -15.56
C GLU A 396 23.68 -13.81 -15.65
N GLY A 397 22.82 -14.26 -16.58
CA GLY A 397 22.81 -15.61 -17.15
C GLY A 397 22.88 -16.77 -16.15
N VAL A 398 21.96 -16.83 -15.19
CA VAL A 398 21.97 -17.91 -14.18
C VAL A 398 21.58 -19.25 -14.79
N ASP A 399 22.50 -20.20 -14.72
CA ASP A 399 22.44 -21.57 -15.25
C ASP A 399 21.19 -22.35 -14.77
N THR A 400 20.48 -22.94 -15.73
CA THR A 400 19.13 -23.49 -15.64
C THR A 400 19.09 -25.01 -15.85
N LEU A 401 19.79 -25.82 -15.05
CA LEU A 401 19.62 -27.28 -15.14
C LEU A 401 19.50 -28.03 -13.83
N HIS A 402 19.79 -27.41 -12.68
CA HIS A 402 19.70 -28.10 -11.40
C HIS A 402 18.77 -27.36 -10.44
N THR A 403 17.70 -28.04 -10.02
CA THR A 403 17.13 -27.86 -8.68
C THR A 403 18.27 -28.08 -7.69
N VAL A 404 19.04 -27.03 -7.41
CA VAL A 404 20.03 -27.05 -6.34
C VAL A 404 19.21 -27.26 -5.07
N ASP A 405 19.23 -28.44 -4.46
CA ASP A 405 18.45 -28.68 -3.26
C ASP A 405 18.73 -27.56 -2.24
N ALA A 406 17.74 -27.11 -1.47
CA ALA A 406 17.96 -26.05 -0.46
C ALA A 406 18.97 -26.48 0.63
N THR A 407 19.38 -27.75 0.61
CA THR A 407 20.38 -28.40 1.45
C THR A 407 21.71 -28.63 0.76
N ASP A 408 21.84 -28.31 -0.54
CA ASP A 408 23.07 -28.50 -1.29
C ASP A 408 24.08 -27.39 -0.97
N THR A 409 24.89 -27.64 0.06
CA THR A 409 26.04 -26.82 0.45
C THR A 409 27.31 -27.21 -0.31
N SER A 410 27.22 -28.00 -1.38
CA SER A 410 28.40 -28.49 -2.11
C SER A 410 29.03 -27.47 -3.06
N SER A 411 28.32 -26.38 -3.37
CA SER A 411 28.85 -25.24 -4.12
C SER A 411 29.13 -24.05 -3.20
N ASP A 412 30.36 -23.52 -3.25
CA ASP A 412 30.78 -22.30 -2.51
C ASP A 412 30.01 -21.02 -2.94
N THR A 413 29.21 -21.09 -4.01
CA THR A 413 28.35 -19.99 -4.46
C THR A 413 26.89 -20.33 -4.19
N PRO A 414 26.19 -19.64 -3.28
CA PRO A 414 24.78 -19.89 -3.02
C PRO A 414 23.95 -19.66 -4.30
N PRO A 415 22.88 -20.46 -4.54
CA PRO A 415 22.04 -20.28 -5.71
C PRO A 415 21.44 -18.87 -5.72
N ARG A 416 21.61 -18.17 -6.85
CA ARG A 416 21.06 -16.83 -7.09
C ARG A 416 19.53 -16.89 -7.15
N ALA A 417 18.90 -16.69 -6.00
CA ALA A 417 17.47 -16.74 -5.82
C ALA A 417 17.01 -15.65 -4.84
N LEU A 418 15.79 -15.16 -5.04
CA LEU A 418 15.09 -14.34 -4.04
C LEU A 418 14.56 -15.26 -2.94
N THR A 419 14.89 -14.91 -1.70
CA THR A 419 14.37 -15.55 -0.48
C THR A 419 13.44 -14.58 0.22
N LEU A 420 12.80 -15.01 1.33
CA LEU A 420 11.92 -14.15 2.12
C LEU A 420 12.56 -12.78 2.38
N ASN A 421 11.79 -11.71 2.15
CA ASN A 421 12.19 -10.30 2.28
C ASN A 421 13.16 -9.77 1.22
N ALA A 422 13.64 -10.60 0.29
CA ALA A 422 14.49 -10.12 -0.80
C ALA A 422 13.67 -9.24 -1.75
N ILE A 423 14.29 -8.14 -2.19
CA ILE A 423 13.78 -7.29 -3.26
C ILE A 423 14.65 -7.52 -4.49
N GLY A 424 14.03 -7.76 -5.63
CA GLY A 424 14.77 -8.03 -6.85
C GLY A 424 13.96 -7.85 -8.11
N ARG A 425 14.63 -7.95 -9.25
CA ARG A 425 14.02 -7.85 -10.58
C ARG A 425 13.74 -9.24 -11.13
N VAL A 426 12.53 -9.44 -11.62
CA VAL A 426 12.12 -10.70 -12.24
C VAL A 426 11.55 -10.47 -13.63
N ARG A 427 11.73 -11.47 -14.49
CA ARG A 427 11.04 -11.57 -15.79
C ARG A 427 10.12 -12.78 -15.78
N LEU A 428 8.85 -12.55 -16.09
CA LEU A 428 7.80 -13.55 -16.11
C LEU A 428 7.25 -13.66 -17.55
N ARG A 429 7.17 -14.90 -18.06
CA ARG A 429 6.47 -15.18 -19.31
C ARG A 429 5.05 -15.63 -19.00
N LEU A 430 4.08 -14.78 -19.30
CA LEU A 430 2.65 -15.02 -19.16
C LEU A 430 2.14 -15.96 -20.26
N ALA A 431 1.10 -16.74 -19.96
CA ALA A 431 0.45 -17.64 -20.92
C ALA A 431 -0.43 -16.87 -21.93
N GLU A 432 -0.90 -15.69 -21.55
CA GLU A 432 -1.78 -14.83 -22.34
C GLU A 432 -1.32 -13.36 -22.19
N PRO A 433 -1.51 -12.53 -23.22
CA PRO A 433 -1.16 -11.11 -23.13
C PRO A 433 -2.06 -10.37 -22.15
N VAL A 434 -1.49 -9.41 -21.43
CA VAL A 434 -2.20 -8.56 -20.48
C VAL A 434 -1.84 -7.09 -20.68
N ALA A 435 -2.73 -6.19 -20.28
CA ALA A 435 -2.43 -4.77 -20.21
C ALA A 435 -1.58 -4.49 -18.97
N LEU A 436 -0.48 -3.76 -19.16
CA LEU A 436 0.51 -3.42 -18.15
C LEU A 436 0.72 -1.91 -18.17
N ASP A 437 0.42 -1.26 -17.06
CA ASP A 437 0.79 0.14 -16.82
C ASP A 437 2.07 0.20 -15.98
N ASP A 438 2.77 1.33 -16.04
CA ASP A 438 3.84 1.62 -15.08
C ASP A 438 3.23 1.86 -13.69
N TYR A 439 3.72 1.16 -12.68
CA TYR A 439 3.25 1.30 -11.30
C TYR A 439 3.39 2.74 -10.78
N ALA A 440 4.44 3.43 -11.23
CA ALA A 440 4.69 4.83 -10.90
C ALA A 440 3.64 5.79 -11.46
N THR A 441 2.82 5.39 -12.45
CA THR A 441 1.72 6.21 -12.99
C THR A 441 0.36 5.66 -12.55
N HIS A 442 0.11 4.36 -12.74
CA HIS A 442 -1.16 3.71 -12.40
C HIS A 442 -0.93 2.49 -11.50
N ARG A 443 -1.05 2.68 -10.17
CA ARG A 443 -0.76 1.60 -9.19
C ARG A 443 -1.68 0.38 -9.33
N SER A 444 -2.95 0.60 -9.64
CA SER A 444 -3.96 -0.46 -9.70
C SER A 444 -3.73 -1.47 -10.82
N THR A 445 -3.09 -1.03 -11.91
CA THR A 445 -2.85 -1.82 -13.12
C THR A 445 -1.36 -2.08 -13.37
N GLY A 446 -0.46 -1.36 -12.68
CA GLY A 446 0.98 -1.64 -12.65
C GLY A 446 1.44 -2.50 -11.47
N GLY A 447 0.56 -2.79 -10.51
CA GLY A 447 0.84 -3.72 -9.40
C GLY A 447 0.43 -5.16 -9.74
N PHE A 448 1.23 -6.14 -9.31
CA PHE A 448 0.93 -7.56 -9.52
C PHE A 448 1.32 -8.44 -8.34
N LEU A 449 0.72 -9.62 -8.26
CA LEU A 449 1.09 -10.67 -7.32
C LEU A 449 1.59 -11.90 -8.06
N VAL A 450 2.63 -12.54 -7.54
CA VAL A 450 3.06 -13.88 -7.94
C VAL A 450 2.54 -14.86 -6.90
N VAL A 451 1.81 -15.87 -7.35
CA VAL A 451 1.07 -16.80 -6.51
C VAL A 451 1.43 -18.23 -6.86
N ASP A 452 1.61 -19.07 -5.85
CA ASP A 452 1.85 -20.50 -6.04
C ASP A 452 0.55 -21.19 -6.50
N PRO A 453 0.56 -21.91 -7.64
CA PRO A 453 -0.63 -22.59 -8.14
C PRO A 453 -1.08 -23.79 -7.30
N ALA A 454 -0.21 -24.36 -6.46
CA ALA A 454 -0.51 -25.56 -5.68
C ALA A 454 -1.35 -25.25 -4.45
N ASP A 455 -1.04 -24.16 -3.74
CA ASP A 455 -1.65 -23.82 -2.45
C ASP A 455 -2.22 -22.39 -2.38
N GLY A 456 -2.01 -21.57 -3.41
CA GLY A 456 -2.51 -20.19 -3.44
C GLY A 456 -1.69 -19.20 -2.60
N THR A 457 -0.53 -19.60 -2.07
CA THR A 457 0.36 -18.71 -1.32
C THR A 457 0.85 -17.59 -2.21
N THR A 458 0.83 -16.36 -1.71
CA THR A 458 1.48 -15.24 -2.40
C THR A 458 2.99 -15.35 -2.22
N LEU A 459 3.69 -15.67 -3.31
CA LEU A 459 5.15 -15.79 -3.36
C LEU A 459 5.82 -14.42 -3.39
N ALA A 460 5.26 -13.47 -4.13
CA ALA A 460 5.83 -12.13 -4.27
C ALA A 460 4.76 -11.08 -4.57
N ALA A 461 5.02 -9.82 -4.19
CA ALA A 461 4.29 -8.65 -4.65
C ALA A 461 5.22 -7.80 -5.53
N GLY A 462 4.71 -7.34 -6.67
CA GLY A 462 5.52 -6.74 -7.72
C GLY A 462 4.94 -5.45 -8.30
N MET A 463 5.84 -4.68 -8.90
CA MET A 463 5.58 -3.40 -9.54
C MET A 463 6.19 -3.43 -10.95
N VAL A 464 5.37 -3.11 -11.94
CA VAL A 464 5.78 -2.99 -13.34
C VAL A 464 6.38 -1.61 -13.60
N GLY A 465 7.33 -1.57 -14.53
CA GLY A 465 7.98 -0.34 -14.97
C GLY A 465 9.18 0.04 -14.11
N PRO A 466 9.75 1.24 -14.35
CA PRO A 466 10.94 1.70 -13.64
C PRO A 466 10.66 1.89 -12.14
N THR A 467 11.54 1.39 -11.29
CA THR A 467 11.47 1.58 -9.84
C THR A 467 12.78 2.17 -9.28
N LEU A 468 12.86 2.31 -7.95
CA LEU A 468 14.12 2.65 -7.27
C LEU A 468 15.26 1.71 -7.69
N LEU A 469 14.95 0.44 -7.97
CA LEU A 469 15.95 -0.53 -8.40
C LEU A 469 16.61 -0.12 -9.71
N ASP A 470 15.88 0.46 -10.67
CA ASP A 470 16.43 1.02 -11.91
C ASP A 470 17.36 2.21 -11.64
N ARG A 471 16.99 3.09 -10.69
CA ARG A 471 17.81 4.25 -10.33
C ARG A 471 19.14 3.86 -9.68
N LEU A 472 19.13 2.79 -8.90
CA LEU A 472 20.31 2.28 -8.20
C LEU A 472 21.13 1.28 -9.04
N THR A 473 20.59 0.81 -10.17
CA THR A 473 21.32 -0.09 -11.06
C THR A 473 22.44 0.71 -11.75
N PRO A 474 23.72 0.28 -11.67
CA PRO A 474 24.80 0.96 -12.36
C PRO A 474 24.51 1.03 -13.86
N THR A 475 24.59 2.22 -14.46
CA THR A 475 24.53 2.33 -15.92
C THR A 475 25.76 1.61 -16.48
N PRO A 476 25.61 0.60 -17.36
CA PRO A 476 26.78 0.02 -18.00
C PRO A 476 27.52 1.13 -18.74
N PRO A 477 28.88 1.14 -18.74
CA PRO A 477 29.61 2.06 -19.59
C PRO A 477 29.13 1.88 -21.03
N PRO A 478 29.03 2.96 -21.83
CA PRO A 478 28.62 2.84 -23.22
C PRO A 478 29.49 1.77 -23.89
N SER A 479 28.86 0.73 -24.43
CA SER A 479 29.57 -0.36 -25.07
C SER A 479 30.44 0.21 -26.19
N ALA A 480 31.73 -0.08 -26.17
CA ALA A 480 32.67 0.19 -27.26
C ALA A 480 32.38 -0.74 -28.47
N ALA A 481 31.14 -0.74 -28.95
CA ALA A 481 30.63 -1.64 -29.99
C ALA A 481 30.21 -0.89 -31.27
N ASP A 482 30.49 0.40 -31.38
CA ASP A 482 30.20 1.21 -32.57
C ASP A 482 31.46 1.69 -33.34
N ASP A 483 32.67 1.34 -32.91
CA ASP A 483 33.92 1.75 -33.59
C ASP A 483 34.53 0.69 -34.54
N ASP A 484 33.94 -0.52 -34.65
CA ASP A 484 34.49 -1.60 -35.48
C ASP A 484 33.78 -1.79 -36.83
N TRP A 485 33.23 -0.70 -37.39
CA TRP A 485 32.64 -0.69 -38.76
C TRP A 485 33.55 -0.05 -39.82
N LEU A 486 34.75 0.40 -39.46
CA LEU A 486 35.71 1.02 -40.40
C LEU A 486 36.98 0.19 -40.67
N ALA A 487 37.15 -1.00 -40.09
CA ALA A 487 38.31 -1.87 -40.35
C ALA A 487 38.12 -2.86 -41.52
N GLY A 488 37.32 -2.48 -42.52
CA GLY A 488 36.95 -3.33 -43.65
C GLY A 488 36.89 -2.62 -45.01
N ALA A 489 37.77 -1.66 -45.27
CA ALA A 489 37.93 -1.09 -46.61
C ALA A 489 39.38 -0.64 -46.90
N GLY A 490 40.09 -1.41 -47.74
CA GLY A 490 41.40 -1.09 -48.34
C GLY A 490 42.59 -1.48 -47.45
N ILE A 491 43.62 -2.21 -47.89
CA ILE A 491 44.22 -2.42 -49.22
C ILE A 491 44.74 -3.85 -49.30
#